data_AF-A0A958WTR7-F1
#
_entry.id   AF-A0A958WTR7-F1
#
_cell.length_a   1.000
_cell.length_b   1.000
_cell.length_c   1.000
_cell.angle_alpha   90.00
_cell.angle_beta   90.00
_cell.angle_gamma   90.00
#
_symmetry.space_group_name_H-M   'P 1'
#
loop_
_entity.id
_entity.type
_entity.pdbx_description
1 polymer ?
#
loop_
_entity_poly.entity_id
_entity_poly.type
_entity_poly.pdbx_seq_one_letter_code
_entity_poly.pdbx_strand_id
1 'polypeptide(L)'
;MNFQQGRLYLEDLFRENNFIQYAEKNQKHAVQKVVETCKNGSHISISFPGYKAKISGGKIIYDFRVDIAKSGVHTALSHSNIIVDIYNKTACGKMDEKQLMRALLDFAENGNIDADHLIKTLAYDPITPNADILEKAELAHLELKKKYNRTGNSFDLTVEELFKSLKWIVLQEDFNYPISLNYEGRRMPFARYIEAVFTAKKEGHELGEVIKRALSHTRPKPWPEINYSFLDKIR
;
A
#
# COMPACT_ATOMS: atom_id res chain seq x y z
N MET A 1 -0.51 16.07 -4.41
CA MET A 1 -0.77 15.31 -5.66
C MET A 1 -1.83 14.26 -5.36
N ASN A 2 -3.01 14.39 -5.96
CA ASN A 2 -4.08 13.39 -5.85
C ASN A 2 -3.80 12.15 -6.72
N PHE A 3 -4.70 11.16 -6.71
CA PHE A 3 -4.52 9.93 -7.49
C PHE A 3 -4.45 10.16 -9.01
N GLN A 4 -5.28 11.06 -9.55
CA GLN A 4 -5.25 11.37 -10.99
C GLN A 4 -3.94 12.02 -11.40
N GLN A 5 -3.48 13.01 -10.63
CA GLN A 5 -2.19 13.65 -10.86
C GLN A 5 -1.03 12.65 -10.69
N GLY A 6 -1.12 11.73 -9.71
CA GLY A 6 -0.16 10.65 -9.51
C GLY A 6 -0.09 9.69 -10.69
N ARG A 7 -1.23 9.35 -11.28
CA ARG A 7 -1.30 8.53 -12.49
C ARG A 7 -0.62 9.22 -13.68
N LEU A 8 -0.95 10.49 -13.94
CA LEU A 8 -0.34 11.25 -15.04
C LEU A 8 1.18 11.35 -14.86
N TYR A 9 1.62 11.63 -13.63
CA TYR A 9 3.04 11.64 -13.29
C TYR A 9 3.74 10.30 -13.58
N LEU A 10 3.11 9.16 -13.27
CA LEU A 10 3.65 7.83 -13.59
C LEU A 10 3.74 7.60 -15.11
N GLU A 11 2.72 7.97 -15.86
CA GLU A 11 2.68 7.83 -17.32
C GLU A 11 3.81 8.64 -17.99
N ASP A 12 4.05 9.87 -17.53
CA ASP A 12 5.15 10.70 -18.01
C ASP A 12 6.50 10.12 -17.62
N LEU A 13 6.65 9.67 -16.36
CA LEU A 13 7.89 9.06 -15.89
C LEU A 13 8.26 7.80 -16.69
N PHE A 14 7.29 6.94 -17.01
CA PHE A 14 7.53 5.74 -17.80
C PHE A 14 7.94 6.06 -19.23
N ARG A 15 7.33 7.09 -19.83
CA ARG A 15 7.64 7.57 -21.18
C ARG A 15 9.05 8.14 -21.28
N GLU A 16 9.44 8.97 -20.30
CA GLU A 16 10.74 9.63 -20.25
C GLU A 16 11.91 8.66 -19.96
N ASN A 17 11.63 7.51 -19.36
CA ASN A 17 12.66 6.59 -18.87
C ASN A 17 12.63 5.22 -19.57
N ASN A 18 12.27 5.19 -20.86
CA ASN A 18 12.37 4.01 -21.73
C ASN A 18 11.72 2.73 -21.15
N PHE A 19 10.61 2.86 -20.43
CA PHE A 19 9.95 1.72 -19.75
C PHE A 19 9.75 0.52 -20.69
N ILE A 20 9.27 0.78 -21.91
CA ILE A 20 8.96 -0.24 -22.92
C ILE A 20 10.20 -1.07 -23.24
N GLN A 21 11.34 -0.41 -23.49
CA GLN A 21 12.58 -1.08 -23.82
C GLN A 21 13.07 -1.98 -22.68
N TYR A 22 12.96 -1.50 -21.43
CA TYR A 22 13.30 -2.31 -20.26
C TYR A 22 12.34 -3.50 -20.09
N ALA A 23 11.05 -3.31 -20.36
CA ALA A 23 10.05 -4.37 -20.28
C ALA A 23 10.27 -5.45 -21.35
N GLU A 24 10.62 -5.07 -22.58
CA GLU A 24 10.98 -5.99 -23.68
C GLU A 24 12.19 -6.85 -23.34
N LYS A 25 13.21 -6.24 -22.73
CA LYS A 25 14.43 -6.93 -22.28
C LYS A 25 14.25 -7.70 -20.97
N ASN A 26 13.04 -7.70 -20.41
CA ASN A 26 12.72 -8.28 -19.10
C ASN A 26 13.62 -7.75 -17.96
N GLN A 27 14.10 -6.51 -18.08
CA GLN A 27 14.96 -5.86 -17.09
C GLN A 27 14.09 -5.23 -16.00
N LYS A 28 13.91 -5.95 -14.90
CA LYS A 28 13.09 -5.52 -13.77
C LYS A 28 13.83 -4.49 -12.92
N HIS A 29 13.09 -3.49 -12.44
CA HIS A 29 13.57 -2.45 -11.53
C HIS A 29 14.82 -1.73 -12.06
N ALA A 30 14.91 -1.58 -13.39
CA ALA A 30 16.05 -0.99 -14.07
C ALA A 30 16.18 0.52 -13.80
N VAL A 31 15.06 1.18 -13.49
CA VAL A 31 14.99 2.60 -13.16
C VAL A 31 14.37 2.74 -11.78
N GLN A 32 15.00 3.54 -10.93
CA GLN A 32 14.46 3.96 -9.64
C GLN A 32 14.36 5.49 -9.61
N LYS A 33 13.22 5.99 -9.14
CA LYS A 33 12.95 7.44 -9.02
C LYS A 33 12.33 7.75 -7.67
N VAL A 34 12.92 8.69 -6.95
CA VAL A 34 12.32 9.25 -5.73
C VAL A 34 11.08 10.05 -6.14
N VAL A 35 9.95 9.72 -5.52
CA VAL A 35 8.65 10.36 -5.79
C VAL A 35 8.15 11.17 -4.60
N GLU A 36 8.68 10.92 -3.42
CA GLU A 36 8.40 11.71 -2.22
C GLU A 36 9.64 11.82 -1.34
N THR A 37 9.77 12.96 -0.67
CA THR A 37 10.66 13.16 0.46
C THR A 37 9.81 13.54 1.67
N CYS A 38 9.96 12.85 2.79
CA CYS A 38 9.25 13.15 4.04
C CYS A 38 10.04 14.14 4.88
N LYS A 39 9.38 14.79 5.85
CA LYS A 39 10.00 15.83 6.70
C LYS A 39 11.18 15.33 7.51
N ASN A 40 11.20 14.05 7.85
CA ASN A 40 12.28 13.40 8.58
C ASN A 40 13.43 12.92 7.67
N GLY A 41 13.41 13.22 6.37
CA GLY A 41 14.44 12.85 5.40
C GLY A 41 14.29 11.44 4.81
N SER A 42 13.24 10.69 5.14
CA SER A 42 12.96 9.42 4.44
C SER A 42 12.55 9.69 2.99
N HIS A 43 12.91 8.77 2.09
CA HIS A 43 12.53 8.85 0.68
C HIS A 43 11.61 7.69 0.32
N ILE A 44 10.55 7.99 -0.43
CA ILE A 44 9.74 6.97 -1.09
C ILE A 44 10.06 7.04 -2.57
N SER A 45 10.37 5.88 -3.14
CA SER A 45 10.76 5.77 -4.54
C SER A 45 9.93 4.69 -5.23
N ILE A 46 9.87 4.79 -6.55
CA ILE A 46 9.30 3.76 -7.39
C ILE A 46 10.37 3.17 -8.29
N SER A 47 10.35 1.85 -8.41
CA SER A 47 11.28 1.07 -9.20
C SER A 47 10.54 0.34 -10.32
N PHE A 48 10.90 0.63 -11.57
CA PHE A 48 10.20 0.11 -12.75
C PHE A 48 11.17 -0.33 -13.85
N PRO A 49 10.77 -1.22 -14.77
CA PRO A 49 9.52 -2.00 -14.78
C PRO A 49 9.37 -2.97 -13.59
N GLY A 50 8.15 -3.14 -13.08
CA GLY A 50 7.84 -4.05 -11.98
C GLY A 50 7.78 -5.53 -12.40
N TYR A 51 7.58 -6.43 -11.43
CA TYR A 51 7.56 -7.87 -11.69
C TYR A 51 6.48 -8.29 -12.68
N LYS A 52 5.30 -7.63 -12.66
CA LYS A 52 4.19 -7.92 -13.57
C LYS A 52 4.32 -7.26 -14.94
N ALA A 53 5.30 -6.36 -15.12
CA ALA A 53 5.47 -5.64 -16.37
C ALA A 53 5.82 -6.58 -17.53
N LYS A 54 5.10 -6.50 -18.64
CA LYS A 54 5.38 -7.30 -19.84
C LYS A 54 4.69 -6.71 -21.05
N ILE A 55 5.14 -7.09 -22.24
CA ILE A 55 4.41 -6.84 -23.49
C ILE A 55 3.71 -8.12 -23.91
N SER A 56 2.39 -8.06 -24.10
CA SER A 56 1.58 -9.21 -24.49
C SER A 56 0.52 -8.78 -25.51
N GLY A 57 0.52 -9.41 -26.69
CA GLY A 57 -0.44 -9.09 -27.75
C GLY A 57 -0.41 -7.62 -28.19
N GLY A 58 0.78 -7.01 -28.24
CA GLY A 58 0.95 -5.59 -28.59
C GLY A 58 0.54 -4.59 -27.50
N LYS A 59 0.05 -5.06 -26.34
CA LYS A 59 -0.27 -4.23 -25.18
C LYS A 59 0.85 -4.28 -24.15
N ILE A 60 1.20 -3.11 -23.62
CA ILE A 60 2.15 -2.99 -22.51
C ILE A 60 1.37 -3.10 -21.21
N ILE A 61 1.78 -4.02 -20.35
CA ILE A 61 1.40 -4.06 -18.96
C ILE A 61 2.47 -3.28 -18.20
N TYR A 62 2.09 -2.10 -17.74
CA TYR A 62 2.91 -1.31 -16.83
C TYR A 62 2.85 -1.93 -15.44
N ASP A 63 3.91 -1.81 -14.66
CA ASP A 63 3.96 -2.20 -13.25
C ASP A 63 5.20 -1.51 -12.65
N PHE A 64 5.18 -1.28 -11.34
CA PHE A 64 6.31 -0.71 -10.60
C PHE A 64 6.31 -1.23 -9.18
N ARG A 65 7.43 -1.16 -8.48
CA ARG A 65 7.54 -1.49 -7.06
C ARG A 65 7.72 -0.22 -6.25
N VAL A 66 7.08 -0.12 -5.09
CA VAL A 66 7.30 0.99 -4.16
C VAL A 66 8.37 0.58 -3.16
N ASP A 67 9.37 1.45 -2.99
CA ASP A 67 10.49 1.26 -2.05
C ASP A 67 10.55 2.46 -1.08
N ILE A 68 11.00 2.21 0.15
CA ILE A 68 11.30 3.24 1.15
C ILE A 68 12.77 3.17 1.54
N ALA A 69 13.40 4.33 1.68
CA ALA A 69 14.70 4.52 2.31
C ALA A 69 14.53 5.33 3.60
N LYS A 70 14.76 4.71 4.75
CA LYS A 70 14.59 5.29 6.09
C LYS A 70 15.63 4.72 7.05
N SER A 71 16.29 5.59 7.81
CA SER A 71 17.23 5.19 8.88
C SER A 71 18.29 4.16 8.43
N GLY A 72 18.83 4.32 7.21
CA GLY A 72 19.82 3.39 6.64
C GLY A 72 19.24 2.09 6.09
N VAL A 73 17.94 1.84 6.22
CA VAL A 73 17.24 0.71 5.62
C VAL A 73 16.65 1.13 4.27
N HIS A 74 16.90 0.34 3.24
CA HIS A 74 16.25 0.47 1.93
C HIS A 74 15.52 -0.84 1.62
N THR A 75 14.20 -0.78 1.47
CA THR A 75 13.37 -1.97 1.28
C THR A 75 12.12 -1.68 0.48
N ALA A 76 11.60 -2.70 -0.20
CA ALA A 76 10.29 -2.66 -0.83
C ALA A 76 9.17 -2.62 0.21
N LEU A 77 8.11 -1.87 -0.06
CA LEU A 77 6.86 -1.90 0.69
C LEU A 77 5.76 -2.50 -0.17
N SER A 78 4.98 -3.41 0.41
CA SER A 78 3.81 -4.05 -0.20
C SER A 78 2.52 -3.71 0.54
N HIS A 79 1.36 -4.07 -0.02
CA HIS A 79 0.08 -3.97 0.70
C HIS A 79 0.14 -4.64 2.08
N SER A 80 0.79 -5.81 2.18
CA SER A 80 0.94 -6.53 3.45
C SER A 80 1.76 -5.76 4.47
N ASN A 81 2.81 -5.06 4.05
CA ASN A 81 3.60 -4.23 4.97
C ASN A 81 2.78 -3.06 5.53
N ILE A 82 1.96 -2.43 4.68
CA ILE A 82 1.04 -1.35 5.09
C ILE A 82 -0.06 -1.88 6.01
N ILE A 83 -0.63 -3.05 5.72
CA ILE A 83 -1.63 -3.71 6.59
C ILE A 83 -1.05 -3.97 7.98
N VAL A 84 0.17 -4.51 8.06
CA VAL A 84 0.85 -4.78 9.34
C VAL A 84 1.14 -3.49 10.09
N ASP A 85 1.59 -2.44 9.41
CA ASP A 85 1.87 -1.14 10.01
C ASP A 85 0.59 -0.49 10.58
N ILE A 86 -0.49 -0.46 9.80
CA ILE A 86 -1.82 0.02 10.24
C ILE A 86 -2.34 -0.77 11.45
N TYR A 87 -2.27 -2.10 11.38
CA TYR A 87 -2.70 -2.97 12.48
C TYR A 87 -1.90 -2.67 13.75
N ASN A 88 -0.57 -2.61 13.64
CA ASN A 88 0.31 -2.39 14.78
C ASN A 88 0.12 -1.00 15.42
N LYS A 89 -0.06 0.05 14.61
CA LYS A 89 -0.37 1.40 15.12
C LYS A 89 -1.68 1.43 15.90
N THR A 90 -2.67 0.68 15.44
CA THR A 90 -4.00 0.63 16.06
C THR A 90 -4.00 -0.24 17.32
N ALA A 91 -3.40 -1.44 17.25
CA ALA A 91 -3.42 -2.43 18.33
C ALA A 91 -2.40 -2.09 19.45
N CYS A 92 -1.18 -1.70 19.06
CA CYS A 92 -0.06 -1.52 19.99
C CYS A 92 0.31 -0.04 20.17
N GLY A 93 0.25 0.76 19.10
CA GLY A 93 0.56 2.19 19.13
C GLY A 93 -0.58 3.06 19.67
N LYS A 94 -1.74 2.48 20.01
CA LYS A 94 -2.93 3.17 20.53
C LYS A 94 -3.44 4.32 19.64
N MET A 95 -3.16 4.26 18.33
CA MET A 95 -3.77 5.18 17.38
C MET A 95 -5.30 5.02 17.44
N ASP A 96 -6.03 6.15 17.48
CA ASP A 96 -7.50 6.14 17.51
C ASP A 96 -8.04 5.56 16.20
N GLU A 97 -8.81 4.46 16.32
CA GLU A 97 -9.28 3.72 15.17
C GLU A 97 -10.29 4.51 14.33
N LYS A 98 -11.09 5.38 14.95
CA LYS A 98 -12.12 6.15 14.25
C LYS A 98 -11.49 7.26 13.43
N GLN A 99 -10.48 7.92 13.99
CA GLN A 99 -9.71 8.94 13.29
C GLN A 99 -8.89 8.33 12.15
N LEU A 100 -8.25 7.18 12.38
CA LEU A 100 -7.51 6.49 11.33
C LEU A 100 -8.42 6.00 10.21
N MET A 101 -9.57 5.40 10.52
CA MET A 101 -10.57 5.03 9.51
C MET A 101 -11.03 6.25 8.72
N ARG A 102 -11.38 7.35 9.39
CA ARG A 102 -11.79 8.59 8.71
C ARG A 102 -10.71 9.10 7.77
N ALA A 103 -9.46 9.17 8.23
CA ALA A 103 -8.33 9.59 7.41
C ALA A 103 -8.11 8.68 6.19
N LEU A 104 -8.22 7.35 6.35
CA LEU A 104 -8.11 6.41 5.24
C LEU A 104 -9.26 6.57 4.24
N LEU A 105 -10.49 6.81 4.71
CA LEU A 105 -11.66 7.01 3.85
C LEU A 105 -11.57 8.34 3.08
N ASP A 106 -11.24 9.43 3.77
CA ASP A 106 -11.04 10.75 3.16
C ASP A 106 -9.90 10.69 2.13
N PHE A 107 -8.83 9.94 2.43
CA PHE A 107 -7.72 9.71 1.51
C PHE A 107 -8.13 8.83 0.31
N ALA A 108 -8.96 7.81 0.51
CA ALA A 108 -9.42 6.92 -0.56
C ALA A 108 -10.25 7.66 -1.62
N GLU A 109 -11.06 8.61 -1.17
CA GLU A 109 -11.92 9.43 -2.03
C GLU A 109 -11.11 10.52 -2.76
N ASN A 110 -10.29 11.27 -2.03
CA ASN A 110 -9.67 12.49 -2.55
C ASN A 110 -8.24 12.28 -3.08
N GLY A 111 -7.53 11.25 -2.60
CA GLY A 111 -6.12 11.00 -2.90
C GLY A 111 -5.15 12.10 -2.43
N ASN A 112 -5.63 13.12 -1.70
CA ASN A 112 -4.84 14.22 -1.20
C ASN A 112 -4.39 13.96 0.24
N ILE A 113 -3.13 14.24 0.52
CA ILE A 113 -2.51 14.09 1.84
C ILE A 113 -2.24 15.49 2.38
N ASP A 114 -2.94 15.88 3.44
CA ASP A 114 -2.50 16.97 4.31
C ASP A 114 -1.70 16.35 5.46
N ALA A 115 -0.38 16.22 5.26
CA ALA A 115 0.47 15.53 6.22
C ALA A 115 0.48 16.23 7.58
N ASP A 116 0.40 17.56 7.62
CA ASP A 116 0.40 18.33 8.87
C ASP A 116 -0.90 18.12 9.65
N HIS A 117 -2.04 18.10 8.96
CA HIS A 117 -3.31 17.77 9.58
C HIS A 117 -3.34 16.32 10.09
N LEU A 118 -2.87 15.37 9.27
CA LEU A 118 -2.84 13.95 9.64
C LEU A 118 -1.94 13.69 10.84
N ILE A 119 -0.74 14.28 10.91
CA ILE A 119 0.18 14.12 12.05
C ILE A 119 -0.46 14.64 13.34
N LYS A 120 -1.20 15.76 13.28
CA LYS A 120 -1.86 16.35 14.45
C LYS A 120 -3.06 15.53 14.91
N THR A 121 -3.80 14.93 13.97
CA THR A 121 -5.02 14.18 14.30
C THR A 121 -4.72 12.74 14.67
N LEU A 122 -3.81 12.07 13.98
CA LEU A 122 -3.46 10.67 14.19
C LEU A 122 -2.30 10.52 15.20
N ALA A 123 -2.50 11.01 16.41
CA ALA A 123 -1.56 10.80 17.51
C ALA A 123 -1.50 9.32 17.89
N TYR A 124 -0.29 8.82 18.17
CA TYR A 124 -0.04 7.44 18.56
C TYR A 124 1.35 7.33 19.21
N ASP A 125 1.59 6.23 19.92
CA ASP A 125 2.89 5.84 20.46
C ASP A 125 3.69 5.11 19.37
N PRO A 126 4.78 5.67 18.81
CA PRO A 126 5.56 5.00 17.77
C PRO A 126 6.15 3.68 18.26
N ILE A 127 5.88 2.60 17.54
CA ILE A 127 6.26 1.25 17.96
C ILE A 127 6.48 0.35 16.76
N THR A 128 7.59 -0.40 16.75
CA THR A 128 7.82 -1.42 15.73
C THR A 128 6.98 -2.66 16.00
N PRO A 129 6.43 -3.34 14.97
CA PRO A 129 5.72 -4.60 15.16
C PRO A 129 6.55 -5.64 15.94
N ASN A 130 5.93 -6.25 16.94
CA ASN A 130 6.56 -7.30 17.74
C ASN A 130 6.66 -8.65 16.97
N ALA A 131 7.33 -9.63 17.57
CA ALA A 131 7.52 -10.94 16.96
C ALA A 131 6.20 -11.63 16.58
N ASP A 132 5.20 -11.60 17.45
CA ASP A 132 3.90 -12.23 17.23
C ASP A 132 3.16 -11.66 16.00
N ILE A 133 3.18 -10.33 15.83
CA ILE A 133 2.57 -9.67 14.66
C ILE A 133 3.31 -10.07 13.38
N LEU A 134 4.64 -10.10 13.42
CA LEU A 134 5.46 -10.48 12.27
C LEU A 134 5.27 -11.96 11.91
N GLU A 135 5.18 -12.84 12.90
CA GLU A 135 4.91 -14.28 12.69
C GLU A 135 3.54 -14.50 12.06
N LYS A 136 2.49 -13.82 12.52
CA LYS A 136 1.16 -13.87 11.88
C LYS A 136 1.22 -13.48 10.40
N ALA A 137 2.01 -12.45 10.07
CA ALA A 137 2.20 -12.03 8.69
C ALA A 137 2.99 -13.06 7.87
N GLU A 138 4.04 -13.64 8.44
CA GLU A 138 4.86 -14.68 7.80
C GLU A 138 4.06 -15.96 7.54
N LEU A 139 3.31 -16.45 8.52
CA LEU A 139 2.45 -17.62 8.39
C LEU A 139 1.40 -17.42 7.31
N ALA A 140 0.73 -16.27 7.27
CA ALA A 140 -0.25 -15.93 6.24
C ALA A 140 0.33 -15.95 4.82
N HIS A 141 1.60 -15.55 4.65
CA HIS A 141 2.29 -15.65 3.36
C HIS A 141 2.70 -17.10 3.05
N LEU A 142 3.20 -17.82 4.05
CA LEU A 142 3.68 -19.19 3.90
C LEU A 142 2.56 -20.14 3.46
N GLU A 143 1.35 -19.99 4.01
CA GLU A 143 0.15 -20.72 3.57
C GLU A 143 -0.13 -20.56 2.06
N LEU A 144 0.25 -19.42 1.49
CA LEU A 144 0.11 -19.10 0.06
C LEU A 144 1.39 -19.33 -0.74
N LYS A 145 2.41 -19.98 -0.15
CA LYS A 145 3.75 -20.21 -0.74
C LYS A 145 4.43 -18.91 -1.18
N LYS A 146 4.16 -17.81 -0.49
CA LYS A 146 4.78 -16.50 -0.70
C LYS A 146 5.76 -16.22 0.45
N LYS A 147 6.72 -15.33 0.23
CA LYS A 147 7.62 -14.83 1.28
C LYS A 147 7.17 -13.45 1.72
N TYR A 148 7.01 -13.25 3.02
CA TYR A 148 6.76 -11.94 3.59
C TYR A 148 8.04 -11.10 3.64
N ASN A 149 7.96 -9.81 3.31
CA ASN A 149 9.09 -8.90 3.45
C ASN A 149 9.16 -8.32 4.86
N ARG A 150 9.78 -9.05 5.78
CA ARG A 150 9.94 -8.63 7.19
C ARG A 150 10.69 -7.30 7.34
N THR A 151 11.66 -7.01 6.46
CA THR A 151 12.43 -5.75 6.47
C THR A 151 11.53 -4.53 6.28
N GLY A 152 10.43 -4.66 5.54
CA GLY A 152 9.45 -3.57 5.37
C GLY A 152 8.72 -3.16 6.65
N ASN A 153 8.85 -3.95 7.73
CA ASN A 153 8.27 -3.67 9.05
C ASN A 153 9.31 -3.80 10.18
N SER A 154 10.60 -3.65 9.87
CA SER A 154 11.66 -3.54 10.90
C SER A 154 11.73 -2.15 11.55
N PHE A 155 10.89 -1.22 11.09
CA PHE A 155 10.76 0.13 11.59
C PHE A 155 9.27 0.52 11.60
N ASP A 156 8.95 1.56 12.37
CA ASP A 156 7.64 2.20 12.38
C ASP A 156 7.59 3.27 11.26
N LEU A 157 6.54 3.24 10.42
CA LEU A 157 6.29 4.31 9.45
C LEU A 157 5.61 5.48 10.17
N THR A 158 6.20 6.67 10.15
CA THR A 158 5.47 7.88 10.57
C THR A 158 4.17 8.05 9.78
N VAL A 159 3.20 8.80 10.32
CA VAL A 159 1.92 9.06 9.63
C VAL A 159 2.14 9.59 8.21
N GLU A 160 3.11 10.50 8.03
CA GLU A 160 3.47 11.02 6.71
C GLU A 160 4.01 9.92 5.78
N GLU A 161 4.96 9.10 6.26
CA GLU A 161 5.55 7.99 5.49
C GLU A 161 4.49 6.95 5.11
N LEU A 162 3.60 6.61 6.04
CA LEU A 162 2.50 5.67 5.83
C LEU A 162 1.60 6.14 4.69
N PHE A 163 1.03 7.35 4.78
CA PHE A 163 0.09 7.83 3.77
C PHE A 163 0.75 8.11 2.42
N LYS A 164 2.00 8.63 2.41
CA LYS A 164 2.74 8.81 1.16
C LYS A 164 3.08 7.47 0.50
N SER A 165 3.47 6.46 1.26
CA SER A 165 3.73 5.11 0.73
C SER A 165 2.45 4.46 0.22
N LEU A 166 1.37 4.56 1.01
CA LEU A 166 0.04 4.06 0.69
C LEU A 166 -0.42 4.61 -0.67
N LYS A 167 -0.25 5.91 -0.93
CA LYS A 167 -0.59 6.52 -2.22
C LYS A 167 -0.02 5.77 -3.42
N TRP A 168 1.29 5.53 -3.41
CA TRP A 168 1.98 4.89 -4.54
C TRP A 168 1.67 3.41 -4.63
N ILE A 169 1.50 2.74 -3.49
CA ILE A 169 1.13 1.33 -3.43
C ILE A 169 -0.28 1.10 -3.98
N VAL A 170 -1.27 1.93 -3.63
CA VAL A 170 -2.62 1.80 -4.19
C VAL A 170 -2.69 2.22 -5.66
N LEU A 171 -1.89 3.20 -6.07
CA LEU A 171 -1.75 3.54 -7.49
C LEU A 171 -1.15 2.40 -8.30
N GLN A 172 -0.23 1.61 -7.75
CA GLN A 172 0.27 0.41 -8.42
C GLN A 172 -0.88 -0.54 -8.79
N GLU A 173 -1.79 -0.80 -7.84
CA GLU A 173 -2.93 -1.68 -8.05
C GLU A 173 -3.94 -1.09 -9.06
N ASP A 174 -4.24 0.21 -8.95
CA ASP A 174 -5.16 0.92 -9.86
C ASP A 174 -4.57 1.11 -11.27
N PHE A 175 -3.24 1.14 -11.41
CA PHE A 175 -2.60 1.16 -12.71
C PHE A 175 -2.67 -0.21 -13.39
N ASN A 176 -2.44 -1.28 -12.63
CA ASN A 176 -2.44 -2.66 -13.11
C ASN A 176 -3.85 -3.19 -13.39
N TYR A 177 -4.83 -2.80 -12.57
CA TYR A 177 -6.21 -3.27 -12.61
C TYR A 177 -7.17 -2.08 -12.44
N PRO A 178 -7.26 -1.19 -13.44
CA PRO A 178 -7.95 0.09 -13.28
C PRO A 178 -9.46 -0.06 -13.09
N ILE A 179 -10.02 0.75 -12.18
CA ILE A 179 -11.46 0.85 -11.94
C ILE A 179 -12.24 1.16 -13.23
N SER A 180 -11.67 1.99 -14.12
CA SER A 180 -12.26 2.35 -15.41
C SER A 180 -12.47 1.17 -16.37
N LEU A 181 -11.80 0.04 -16.14
CA LEU A 181 -11.97 -1.20 -16.90
C LEU A 181 -12.74 -2.27 -16.11
N ASN A 182 -13.56 -1.86 -15.12
CA ASN A 182 -14.36 -2.73 -14.25
C ASN A 182 -13.57 -3.66 -13.33
N TYR A 183 -12.31 -3.33 -13.03
CA TYR A 183 -11.54 -3.96 -11.96
C TYR A 183 -11.77 -3.24 -10.62
N GLU A 184 -11.24 -3.80 -9.52
CA GLU A 184 -11.31 -3.15 -8.20
C GLU A 184 -10.33 -1.99 -8.07
N GLY A 185 -9.18 -2.05 -8.74
CA GLY A 185 -8.09 -1.08 -8.60
C GLY A 185 -7.80 -0.74 -7.14
N ARG A 186 -7.73 0.55 -6.82
CA ARG A 186 -7.47 1.01 -5.46
C ARG A 186 -8.58 0.71 -4.44
N ARG A 187 -9.80 0.30 -4.86
CA ARG A 187 -10.86 -0.12 -3.93
C ARG A 187 -10.41 -1.32 -3.10
N MET A 188 -9.72 -2.28 -3.72
CA MET A 188 -9.28 -3.49 -3.03
C MET A 188 -8.28 -3.19 -1.89
N PRO A 189 -7.19 -2.44 -2.10
CA PRO A 189 -6.28 -2.07 -1.02
C PRO A 189 -6.97 -1.33 0.13
N PHE A 190 -7.82 -0.34 -0.15
CA PHE A 190 -8.51 0.41 0.90
C PHE A 190 -9.47 -0.46 1.71
N ALA A 191 -10.15 -1.42 1.09
CA ALA A 191 -10.94 -2.42 1.81
C ALA A 191 -10.08 -3.20 2.83
N ARG A 192 -8.86 -3.60 2.45
CA ARG A 192 -7.94 -4.33 3.34
C ARG A 192 -7.36 -3.45 4.45
N TYR A 193 -7.10 -2.17 4.17
CA TYR A 193 -6.63 -1.23 5.19
C TYR A 193 -7.70 -0.97 6.26
N ILE A 194 -8.97 -0.82 5.86
CA ILE A 194 -10.09 -0.70 6.81
C ILE A 194 -10.27 -2.00 7.62
N GLU A 195 -10.14 -3.16 6.99
CA GLU A 195 -10.15 -4.45 7.69
C GLU A 195 -9.01 -4.56 8.72
N ALA A 196 -7.81 -4.05 8.42
CA ALA A 196 -6.69 -4.05 9.35
C ALA A 196 -6.97 -3.21 10.61
N VAL A 197 -7.62 -2.04 10.45
CA VAL A 197 -8.05 -1.22 11.58
C VAL A 197 -9.13 -1.95 12.39
N PHE A 198 -10.09 -2.58 11.72
CA PHE A 198 -11.17 -3.34 12.36
C PHE A 198 -10.63 -4.50 13.20
N THR A 199 -9.75 -5.33 12.63
CA THR A 199 -9.18 -6.52 13.32
C THR A 199 -8.24 -6.16 14.47
N ALA A 200 -7.69 -4.94 14.49
CA ALA A 200 -6.87 -4.47 15.59
C ALA A 200 -7.67 -4.12 16.86
N LYS A 201 -8.99 -3.91 16.76
CA LYS A 201 -9.85 -3.50 17.89
C LYS A 201 -10.98 -4.47 18.21
N LYS A 202 -11.36 -5.34 17.28
CA LYS A 202 -12.50 -6.24 17.44
C LYS A 202 -12.09 -7.69 17.31
N GLU A 203 -12.69 -8.52 18.17
CA GLU A 203 -12.59 -9.97 18.07
C GLU A 203 -13.41 -10.48 16.88
N GLY A 204 -13.01 -11.64 16.34
CA GLY A 204 -13.73 -12.35 15.26
C GLY A 204 -12.95 -12.49 13.96
N HIS A 205 -11.97 -11.61 13.71
CA HIS A 205 -11.09 -11.68 12.53
C HIS A 205 -9.64 -11.41 12.92
N GLU A 206 -8.72 -12.09 12.26
CA GLU A 206 -7.29 -11.99 12.56
C GLU A 206 -6.49 -11.23 11.49
N LEU A 207 -5.35 -10.65 11.88
CA LEU A 207 -4.42 -10.00 10.96
C LEU A 207 -4.04 -10.91 9.77
N GLY A 208 -3.81 -12.20 10.04
CA GLY A 208 -3.48 -13.18 9.01
C GLY A 208 -4.58 -13.33 7.95
N GLU A 209 -5.85 -13.19 8.33
CA GLU A 209 -6.97 -13.19 7.38
C GLU A 209 -6.94 -11.97 6.47
N VAL A 210 -6.70 -10.77 7.01
CA VAL A 210 -6.60 -9.53 6.22
C VAL A 210 -5.47 -9.64 5.20
N ILE A 211 -4.32 -10.17 5.61
CA ILE A 211 -3.17 -10.40 4.74
C ILE A 211 -3.51 -11.40 3.63
N LYS A 212 -4.11 -12.55 3.96
CA LYS A 212 -4.55 -13.53 2.96
C LYS A 212 -5.54 -12.95 1.97
N ARG A 213 -6.49 -12.13 2.45
CA ARG A 213 -7.46 -11.42 1.61
C ARG A 213 -6.80 -10.39 0.69
N ALA A 214 -5.68 -9.78 1.09
CA ALA A 214 -4.90 -8.86 0.25
C ALA A 214 -4.03 -9.60 -0.79
N LEU A 215 -3.63 -10.84 -0.49
CA LEU A 215 -2.82 -11.69 -1.38
C LEU A 215 -3.64 -12.56 -2.32
N SER A 216 -4.97 -12.57 -2.16
CA SER A 216 -5.91 -13.38 -2.93
C SER A 216 -5.95 -12.95 -4.40
N HIS A 217 -6.07 -13.93 -5.30
CA HIS A 217 -6.27 -13.68 -6.73
C HIS A 217 -7.77 -13.62 -7.11
N THR A 218 -8.66 -13.80 -6.14
CA THR A 218 -10.11 -13.64 -6.28
C THR A 218 -10.62 -12.58 -5.32
N ARG A 219 -11.71 -11.90 -5.70
CA ARG A 219 -12.36 -10.90 -4.84
C ARG A 219 -12.94 -11.59 -3.60
N PRO A 220 -12.41 -11.32 -2.40
CA PRO A 220 -12.95 -11.91 -1.18
C PRO A 220 -14.35 -11.35 -0.88
N LYS A 221 -15.22 -12.16 -0.27
CA LYS A 221 -16.53 -11.69 0.20
C LYS A 221 -16.35 -10.58 1.25
N PRO A 222 -17.15 -9.49 1.19
CA PRO A 222 -17.17 -8.47 2.23
C PRO A 222 -17.52 -9.07 3.61
N TRP A 223 -16.94 -8.53 4.67
CA TRP A 223 -17.33 -8.87 6.04
C TRP A 223 -18.61 -8.12 6.43
N PRO A 224 -19.66 -8.79 6.96
CA PRO A 224 -20.94 -8.15 7.26
C PRO A 224 -20.86 -7.04 8.32
N GLU A 225 -19.81 -7.05 9.15
CA GLU A 225 -19.57 -6.10 10.24
C GLU A 225 -18.99 -4.77 9.77
N ILE A 226 -18.53 -4.70 8.51
CA ILE A 226 -17.92 -3.51 7.93
C ILE A 226 -18.84 -2.96 6.83
N ASN A 227 -19.14 -1.67 6.91
CA ASN A 227 -19.86 -0.98 5.85
C ASN A 227 -18.89 -0.60 4.72
N TYR A 228 -18.94 -1.34 3.61
CA TYR A 228 -18.10 -1.09 2.42
C TYR A 228 -18.69 -0.08 1.42
N SER A 229 -19.79 0.62 1.72
CA SER A 229 -20.38 1.62 0.81
C SER A 229 -19.43 2.75 0.43
N PHE A 230 -18.37 2.97 1.19
CA PHE A 230 -17.32 3.93 0.82
C PHE A 230 -16.60 3.55 -0.48
N LEU A 231 -16.56 2.27 -0.86
CA LEU A 231 -15.92 1.82 -2.10
C LEU A 231 -16.60 2.41 -3.35
N ASP A 232 -17.91 2.70 -3.26
CA ASP A 232 -18.69 3.30 -4.36
C ASP A 232 -18.30 4.76 -4.62
N LYS A 233 -17.66 5.42 -3.65
CA LYS A 233 -17.14 6.78 -3.78
C LYS A 233 -15.77 6.84 -4.44
N ILE A 234 -15.05 5.72 -4.51
CA ILE A 234 -13.74 5.61 -5.13
C ILE A 234 -13.94 5.41 -6.65
N ARG A 235 -13.44 6.36 -7.45
CA ARG A 235 -13.64 6.39 -8.92
C ARG A 235 -12.34 6.39 -9.72
#